data_AF-A0A661Y1V8-F1
#
_entry.id   AF-A0A661Y1V8-F1
#
_cell.length_a   1.000
_cell.length_b   1.000
_cell.length_c   1.000
_cell.angle_alpha   90.00
_cell.angle_beta   90.00
_cell.angle_gamma   90.00
#
_symmetry.space_group_name_H-M   'P 1'
#
loop_
_entity.id
_entity.type
_entity.pdbx_description
1 polymer ?
#
loop_
_entity_poly.entity_id
_entity_poly.type
_entity_poly.pdbx_seq_one_letter_code
_entity_poly.pdbx_strand_id
1 'polypeptide(L)'
;MRKLYFIPIILLIHFSCKNDLKKTEVSTSLPTNISYAQGFEIENFDDHKVLKIYNPWPGADKIYTYLLKMNEYQIEGEDNYDGIIQIPVQNLVVTSTTHIPSLEMLGVEKLLVGFPNLNYISSEKTRQLIENDEIKELGKNEDINTEVLIDLSPDVVVTFAVEGGN
;
A
#
# COMPACT_ATOMS: atom_id res chain seq x y z
N MET A 1 79.82 -6.83 18.54
CA MET A 1 78.98 -7.84 19.23
C MET A 1 77.61 -7.22 19.48
N ARG A 2 76.52 -7.91 19.06
CA ARG A 2 75.14 -7.92 19.61
C ARG A 2 74.48 -6.57 19.97
N LYS A 3 73.25 -6.22 19.59
CA LYS A 3 72.11 -6.87 18.94
C LYS A 3 71.16 -5.74 18.54
N LEU A 4 70.46 -5.94 17.43
CA LEU A 4 69.24 -5.26 16.99
C LEU A 4 68.16 -5.29 18.09
N TYR A 5 67.37 -4.22 18.28
CA TYR A 5 65.91 -4.31 18.47
C TYR A 5 65.24 -2.96 18.13
N PHE A 6 64.76 -2.89 16.91
CA PHE A 6 63.53 -2.19 16.52
C PHE A 6 62.37 -2.72 17.37
N ILE A 7 61.47 -1.85 17.86
CA ILE A 7 60.02 -2.07 17.84
C ILE A 7 59.27 -0.77 18.21
N PRO A 8 58.14 -0.48 17.54
CA PRO A 8 57.53 0.83 17.49
C PRO A 8 56.44 1.01 18.58
N ILE A 9 56.42 2.17 19.24
CA ILE A 9 55.32 2.63 20.10
C ILE A 9 54.25 3.32 19.22
N ILE A 10 53.74 2.60 18.22
CA ILE A 10 52.55 2.98 17.44
C ILE A 10 51.78 1.67 17.21
N LEU A 11 50.95 1.23 18.17
CA LEU A 11 49.89 0.24 17.88
C LEU A 11 48.88 -0.05 19.03
N LEU A 12 48.43 0.92 19.84
CA LEU A 12 47.47 0.59 20.93
C LEU A 12 46.33 1.58 21.15
N ILE A 13 45.75 2.13 20.07
CA ILE A 13 44.45 2.83 20.17
C ILE A 13 43.59 2.69 18.91
N HIS A 14 43.42 1.45 18.42
CA HIS A 14 42.36 1.11 17.47
C HIS A 14 41.56 -0.09 17.99
N PHE A 15 40.81 0.10 19.07
CA PHE A 15 39.68 -0.78 19.41
C PHE A 15 38.62 0.04 20.14
N SER A 16 37.84 0.79 19.39
CA SER A 16 36.50 1.16 19.83
C SER A 16 35.58 1.33 18.62
N CYS A 17 35.33 0.21 17.93
CA CYS A 17 34.03 0.05 17.29
C CYS A 17 33.03 -0.21 18.41
N LYS A 18 32.26 0.81 18.79
CA LYS A 18 30.95 0.54 19.39
C LYS A 18 30.09 -0.04 18.26
N ASN A 19 29.89 -1.35 18.29
CA ASN A 19 28.72 -1.92 17.67
C ASN A 19 27.54 -1.49 18.55
N ASP A 20 26.97 -0.33 18.26
CA ASP A 20 25.57 -0.08 18.60
C ASP A 20 24.78 -1.04 17.73
N LEU A 21 24.60 -2.26 18.25
CA LEU A 21 23.50 -3.11 17.85
C LEU A 21 22.26 -2.28 18.12
N LYS A 22 21.75 -1.59 17.09
CA LYS A 22 20.36 -1.14 17.07
C LYS A 22 19.58 -2.37 17.48
N LYS A 23 19.08 -2.34 18.71
CA LYS A 23 18.15 -3.32 19.22
C LYS A 23 16.95 -3.14 18.30
N THR A 24 16.79 -4.03 17.31
CA THR A 24 15.53 -4.13 16.58
C THR A 24 14.51 -4.42 17.65
N GLU A 25 13.79 -3.39 18.09
CA GLU A 25 12.59 -3.61 18.87
C GLU A 25 11.72 -4.48 17.99
N VAL A 26 11.47 -5.71 18.44
CA VAL A 26 10.53 -6.60 17.78
C VAL A 26 9.18 -5.94 18.02
N SER A 27 8.78 -5.09 17.07
CA SER A 27 7.46 -4.48 17.09
C SER A 27 6.46 -5.63 17.10
N THR A 28 5.73 -5.74 18.21
CA THR A 28 4.87 -6.89 18.45
C THR A 28 3.61 -6.68 17.64
N SER A 29 3.47 -7.40 16.52
CA SER A 29 2.28 -7.26 15.68
C SER A 29 1.05 -7.83 16.39
N LEU A 30 -0.07 -7.11 16.28
CA LEU A 30 -1.37 -7.58 16.76
C LEU A 30 -2.26 -7.94 15.56
N PRO A 31 -2.66 -9.22 15.40
CA PRO A 31 -3.52 -9.61 14.30
C PRO A 31 -4.93 -9.01 14.49
N THR A 32 -5.55 -8.61 13.37
CA THR A 32 -6.95 -8.17 13.36
C THR A 32 -7.87 -9.38 13.42
N ASN A 33 -8.89 -9.35 14.31
CA ASN A 33 -9.89 -10.40 14.35
C ASN A 33 -10.87 -10.25 13.17
N ILE A 34 -10.74 -11.13 12.18
CA ILE A 34 -11.61 -11.21 11.01
C ILE A 34 -12.50 -12.44 11.16
N SER A 35 -13.81 -12.24 11.33
CA SER A 35 -14.72 -13.35 11.67
C SER A 35 -15.15 -14.20 10.48
N TYR A 36 -15.19 -13.64 9.27
CA TYR A 36 -15.78 -14.29 8.10
C TYR A 36 -14.84 -14.37 6.88
N ALA A 37 -14.11 -13.30 6.58
CA ALA A 37 -13.25 -13.26 5.41
C ALA A 37 -12.00 -14.12 5.61
N GLN A 38 -11.59 -14.83 4.56
CA GLN A 38 -10.43 -15.75 4.57
C GLN A 38 -9.37 -15.36 3.53
N GLY A 39 -9.69 -14.40 2.65
CA GLY A 39 -8.81 -13.99 1.54
C GLY A 39 -7.74 -12.97 1.93
N PHE A 40 -7.69 -12.52 3.18
CA PHE A 40 -6.66 -11.59 3.63
C PHE A 40 -6.44 -11.65 5.14
N GLU A 41 -5.31 -11.10 5.57
CA GLU A 41 -4.94 -10.88 6.97
C GLU A 41 -4.37 -9.46 7.14
N ILE A 42 -4.63 -8.86 8.30
CA ILE A 42 -4.08 -7.56 8.67
C ILE A 42 -3.33 -7.67 9.99
N GLU A 43 -2.03 -7.42 9.94
CA GLU A 43 -1.17 -7.26 11.10
C GLU A 43 -1.03 -5.77 11.46
N ASN A 44 -1.28 -5.42 12.71
CA ASN A 44 -1.19 -4.04 13.18
C ASN A 44 0.12 -3.81 13.93
N PHE A 45 0.78 -2.70 13.60
CA PHE A 45 1.92 -2.13 14.30
C PHE A 45 1.56 -0.72 14.76
N ASP A 46 2.46 -0.06 15.50
CA ASP A 46 2.19 1.27 16.07
C ASP A 46 2.03 2.35 14.99
N ASP A 47 2.80 2.27 13.91
CA ASP A 47 2.91 3.31 12.87
C ASP A 47 2.52 2.83 11.46
N HIS A 48 2.26 1.53 11.30
CA HIS A 48 1.87 0.93 10.03
C HIS A 48 1.00 -0.32 10.22
N LYS A 49 0.47 -0.83 9.12
CA LYS A 49 -0.17 -2.14 9.06
C LYS A 49 0.44 -2.94 7.92
N VAL A 50 0.43 -4.26 8.04
CA VAL A 50 0.79 -5.15 6.94
C VAL A 50 -0.47 -5.89 6.50
N LEU A 51 -0.82 -5.74 5.23
CA LEU A 51 -1.95 -6.42 4.59
C LEU A 51 -1.42 -7.57 3.74
N LYS A 52 -1.80 -8.80 4.07
CA LYS A 52 -1.52 -9.99 3.27
C LYS A 52 -2.79 -10.39 2.51
N ILE A 53 -2.70 -10.56 1.20
CA ILE A 53 -3.80 -11.03 0.35
C ILE A 53 -3.49 -12.46 -0.11
N TYR A 54 -4.41 -13.36 0.21
CA TYR A 54 -4.36 -14.78 -0.13
C TYR A 54 -5.31 -15.06 -1.30
N ASN A 55 -4.90 -15.93 -2.22
CA ASN A 55 -5.70 -16.34 -3.37
C ASN A 55 -6.36 -15.14 -4.11
N PRO A 56 -5.57 -14.15 -4.56
CA PRO A 56 -6.07 -12.91 -5.17
C PRO A 56 -6.96 -13.16 -6.40
N TRP A 57 -6.83 -14.33 -7.03
CA TRP A 57 -7.76 -14.90 -7.99
C TRP A 57 -7.85 -16.42 -7.80
N PRO A 58 -8.87 -17.09 -8.35
CA PRO A 58 -9.02 -18.54 -8.23
C PRO A 58 -7.78 -19.31 -8.72
N GLY A 59 -7.24 -20.16 -7.85
CA GLY A 59 -6.05 -20.98 -8.16
C GLY A 59 -4.71 -20.26 -8.05
N ALA A 60 -4.66 -19.03 -7.54
CA ALA A 60 -3.42 -18.31 -7.30
C ALA A 60 -2.68 -18.82 -6.04
N ASP A 61 -1.44 -19.25 -6.19
CA ASP A 61 -0.57 -19.59 -5.05
C ASP A 61 0.22 -18.39 -4.51
N LYS A 62 0.21 -17.26 -5.24
CA LYS A 62 0.94 -16.05 -4.84
C LYS A 62 0.21 -15.33 -3.69
N ILE A 63 0.96 -15.01 -2.64
CA ILE A 63 0.53 -14.11 -1.57
C ILE A 63 1.09 -12.72 -1.89
N TYR A 64 0.24 -11.70 -1.89
CA TYR A 64 0.69 -10.31 -1.99
C TYR A 64 0.77 -9.70 -0.59
N THR A 65 1.86 -9.01 -0.29
CA THR A 65 2.07 -8.35 1.00
C THR A 65 2.25 -6.85 0.80
N TYR A 66 1.31 -6.06 1.32
CA TYR A 66 1.32 -4.60 1.21
C TYR A 66 1.64 -3.96 2.55
N LEU A 67 2.44 -2.89 2.50
CA LEU A 67 2.71 -2.02 3.63
C LEU A 67 1.74 -0.84 3.62
N LEU A 68 0.93 -0.69 4.66
CA LEU A 68 0.01 0.43 4.83
C LEU A 68 0.61 1.42 5.83
N LYS A 69 1.13 2.55 5.34
CA LYS A 69 1.87 3.53 6.14
C LYS A 69 0.94 4.62 6.66
N MET A 70 1.01 4.92 7.96
CA MET A 70 0.23 6.03 8.55
C MET A 70 0.95 7.38 8.47
N ASN A 71 2.23 7.38 8.09
CA ASN A 71 3.09 8.56 8.01
C ASN A 71 4.15 8.37 6.91
N GLU A 72 4.82 9.45 6.52
CA GLU A 72 5.81 9.46 5.43
C GLU A 72 7.18 8.91 5.85
N TYR A 73 7.36 8.44 7.10
CA TYR A 73 8.66 7.97 7.57
C TYR A 73 9.06 6.68 6.86
N GLN A 74 10.35 6.56 6.55
CA GLN A 74 10.91 5.35 5.95
C GLN A 74 10.92 4.22 6.97
N ILE A 75 10.26 3.12 6.63
CA ILE A 75 10.27 1.86 7.37
C ILE A 75 11.41 0.99 6.83
N GLU A 76 12.23 0.43 7.72
CA GLU A 76 13.34 -0.44 7.31
C GLU A 76 12.77 -1.67 6.57
N GLY A 77 13.27 -1.93 5.36
CA GLY A 77 12.83 -3.06 4.54
C GLY A 77 11.54 -2.83 3.75
N GLU A 78 11.19 -1.58 3.46
CA GLU A 78 10.09 -1.19 2.54
C GLU A 78 10.13 -1.94 1.19
N ASP A 79 11.32 -2.24 0.67
CA ASP A 79 11.50 -2.97 -0.59
C ASP A 79 11.05 -4.44 -0.54
N ASN A 80 10.74 -4.99 0.64
CA ASN A 80 10.29 -6.38 0.81
C ASN A 80 8.79 -6.57 0.57
N TYR A 81 8.04 -5.50 0.38
CA TYR A 81 6.59 -5.53 0.16
C TYR A 81 6.28 -5.46 -1.34
N ASP A 82 5.17 -6.08 -1.78
CA ASP A 82 4.70 -5.99 -3.16
C ASP A 82 4.16 -4.59 -3.50
N GLY A 83 3.87 -3.77 -2.50
CA GLY A 83 3.45 -2.39 -2.66
C GLY A 83 3.31 -1.64 -1.34
N ILE A 84 3.36 -0.32 -1.42
CA ILE A 84 3.23 0.59 -0.29
C ILE A 84 2.01 1.48 -0.56
N ILE A 85 1.13 1.60 0.44
CA ILE A 85 -0.07 2.44 0.37
C ILE A 85 -0.04 3.39 1.56
N GLN A 86 -0.13 4.68 1.29
CA GLN A 86 -0.29 5.69 2.33
C GLN A 86 -1.75 5.65 2.83
N ILE A 87 -1.93 5.61 4.15
CA ILE A 87 -3.23 5.66 4.83
C ILE A 87 -3.29 6.84 5.81
N PRO A 88 -4.46 7.46 6.03
CA PRO A 88 -5.74 7.20 5.35
C PRO A 88 -5.72 7.59 3.87
N VAL A 89 -6.42 6.81 3.04
CA VAL A 89 -6.67 7.14 1.64
C VAL A 89 -7.62 8.34 1.59
N GLN A 90 -7.22 9.36 0.84
CA GLN A 90 -7.93 10.63 0.71
C GLN A 90 -8.67 10.76 -0.62
N ASN A 91 -8.21 10.07 -1.66
CA ASN A 91 -8.90 9.95 -2.92
C ASN A 91 -8.57 8.62 -3.61
N LEU A 92 -9.49 8.14 -4.45
CA LEU A 92 -9.29 6.89 -5.15
C LEU A 92 -10.07 6.85 -6.47
N VAL A 93 -9.62 5.96 -7.35
CA VAL A 93 -10.32 5.57 -8.57
C VAL A 93 -10.69 4.11 -8.45
N VAL A 94 -11.91 3.76 -8.87
CA VAL A 94 -12.33 2.36 -9.05
C VAL A 94 -12.75 2.12 -10.49
N THR A 95 -12.54 0.91 -11.00
CA THR A 95 -12.83 0.59 -12.42
C THR A 95 -14.00 -0.38 -12.61
N SER A 96 -14.60 -0.88 -11.53
CA SER A 96 -15.77 -1.77 -11.56
C SER A 96 -16.97 -1.13 -10.88
N THR A 97 -18.15 -1.27 -11.50
CA THR A 97 -19.43 -0.86 -10.88
C THR A 97 -19.72 -1.62 -9.58
N THR A 98 -19.12 -2.80 -9.38
CA THR A 98 -19.25 -3.57 -8.13
C THR A 98 -18.58 -2.89 -6.93
N HIS A 99 -17.62 -2.00 -7.17
CA HIS A 99 -16.93 -1.26 -6.11
C HIS A 99 -17.76 -0.08 -5.59
N ILE A 100 -18.64 0.50 -6.42
CA ILE A 100 -19.49 1.65 -6.05
C ILE A 100 -20.35 1.37 -4.80
N PRO A 101 -21.18 0.31 -4.74
CA PRO A 101 -21.98 0.04 -3.55
C PRO A 101 -21.11 -0.24 -2.30
N SER A 102 -19.91 -0.81 -2.46
CA SER A 102 -18.99 -1.02 -1.34
C SER A 102 -18.52 0.30 -0.72
N LEU A 103 -18.18 1.30 -1.55
CA LEU A 103 -17.81 2.63 -1.07
C LEU A 103 -18.97 3.29 -0.32
N GLU A 104 -20.20 3.18 -0.84
CA GLU A 104 -21.39 3.74 -0.19
C GLU A 104 -21.74 3.05 1.13
N MET A 105 -21.60 1.72 1.19
CA MET A 105 -21.80 0.95 2.42
C MET A 105 -20.80 1.34 3.52
N LEU A 106 -19.57 1.70 3.13
CA LEU A 106 -18.55 2.22 4.03
C LEU A 106 -18.73 3.72 4.33
N GLY A 107 -19.61 4.42 3.61
CA GLY A 107 -19.84 5.86 3.74
C GLY A 107 -18.68 6.71 3.22
N VAL A 108 -17.89 6.18 2.30
CA VAL A 108 -16.69 6.83 1.75
C VAL A 108 -16.78 7.13 0.25
N GLU A 109 -17.98 7.13 -0.34
CA GLU A 109 -18.19 7.42 -1.76
C GLU A 109 -17.60 8.76 -2.22
N LYS A 110 -17.47 9.74 -1.32
CA LYS A 110 -16.86 11.05 -1.61
C LYS A 110 -15.36 11.01 -1.88
N LEU A 111 -14.69 9.88 -1.58
CA LEU A 111 -13.28 9.70 -1.93
C LEU A 111 -13.12 9.30 -3.41
N LEU A 112 -14.20 8.90 -4.09
CA LEU A 112 -14.16 8.56 -5.51
C LEU A 112 -13.94 9.83 -6.33
N VAL A 113 -12.80 9.92 -7.03
CA VAL A 113 -12.47 11.10 -7.86
C VAL A 113 -12.53 10.81 -9.36
N GLY A 114 -12.64 9.55 -9.75
CA GLY A 114 -12.77 9.18 -11.16
C GLY A 114 -13.30 7.77 -11.37
N PHE A 115 -14.01 7.57 -12.47
CA PHE A 115 -14.57 6.28 -12.86
C PHE A 115 -14.72 6.18 -14.39
N PRO A 116 -14.43 5.00 -15.01
CA PRO A 116 -14.61 4.82 -16.44
C PRO A 116 -16.08 4.60 -16.80
N ASN A 117 -16.61 5.44 -17.69
CA ASN A 117 -17.98 5.45 -18.17
C ASN A 117 -19.01 5.65 -17.05
N LEU A 118 -19.19 6.92 -16.66
CA LEU A 118 -20.08 7.35 -15.59
C LEU A 118 -21.55 6.97 -15.81
N ASN A 119 -21.96 6.66 -17.06
CA ASN A 119 -23.32 6.25 -17.36
C ASN A 119 -23.67 4.86 -16.82
N TYR A 120 -22.68 4.03 -16.45
CA TYR A 120 -22.93 2.75 -15.79
C TYR A 120 -23.23 2.86 -14.30
N ILE A 121 -22.99 4.02 -13.69
CA ILE A 121 -23.30 4.26 -12.29
C ILE A 121 -24.77 4.65 -12.17
N SER A 122 -25.56 3.81 -11.52
CA SER A 122 -27.00 4.05 -11.29
C SER A 122 -27.36 4.39 -9.85
N SER A 123 -26.40 4.36 -8.92
CA SER A 123 -26.70 4.69 -7.52
C SER A 123 -27.01 6.17 -7.36
N GLU A 124 -28.16 6.50 -6.76
CA GLU A 124 -28.60 7.89 -6.56
C GLU A 124 -27.55 8.73 -5.82
N LYS A 125 -26.92 8.15 -4.79
CA LYS A 125 -25.93 8.84 -3.96
C LYS A 125 -24.67 9.20 -4.77
N THR A 126 -24.13 8.25 -5.52
CA THR A 126 -22.96 8.50 -6.39
C THR A 126 -23.33 9.35 -7.62
N ARG A 127 -24.56 9.25 -8.14
CA ARG A 127 -25.07 10.11 -9.23
C ARG A 127 -25.05 11.59 -8.85
N GLN A 128 -25.39 11.93 -7.60
CA GLN A 128 -25.29 13.31 -7.12
C GLN A 128 -23.86 13.85 -7.18
N LEU A 129 -22.85 13.02 -6.86
CA LEU A 129 -21.45 13.42 -6.97
C LEU A 129 -21.03 13.64 -8.43
N ILE A 130 -21.50 12.78 -9.34
CA ILE A 130 -21.28 12.94 -10.79
C ILE A 130 -21.90 14.26 -11.28
N GLU A 131 -23.14 14.55 -10.87
CA GLU A 131 -23.87 15.76 -11.26
C GLU A 131 -23.26 17.05 -10.69
N ASN A 132 -22.49 16.94 -9.60
CA ASN A 132 -21.71 18.03 -9.01
C ASN A 132 -20.29 18.16 -9.58
N ASP A 133 -19.94 17.40 -10.63
CA ASP A 133 -18.59 17.32 -11.21
C ASP A 133 -17.50 16.85 -10.21
N GLU A 134 -17.87 16.13 -9.15
CA GLU A 134 -16.93 15.60 -8.14
C GLU A 134 -16.22 14.32 -8.61
N ILE A 135 -16.79 13.60 -9.60
CA ILE A 135 -16.23 12.38 -10.17
C ILE A 135 -15.90 12.59 -11.64
N LYS A 136 -14.63 12.41 -12.00
CA LYS A 136 -14.17 12.59 -13.37
C LYS A 136 -14.43 11.37 -14.25
N GLU A 137 -14.88 11.61 -15.47
CA GLU A 137 -15.00 10.60 -16.52
C GLU A 137 -13.59 10.17 -16.98
N LEU A 138 -13.34 8.86 -16.92
CA LEU A 138 -12.06 8.25 -17.29
C LEU A 138 -12.09 7.51 -18.63
N GLY A 139 -13.19 7.56 -19.37
CA GLY A 139 -13.31 6.96 -20.69
C GLY A 139 -14.06 5.64 -20.65
N LYS A 140 -13.47 4.57 -21.19
CA LYS A 140 -14.11 3.25 -21.21
C LYS A 140 -13.36 2.30 -20.29
N ASN A 141 -14.07 1.30 -19.79
CA ASN A 141 -13.41 0.20 -19.11
C ASN A 141 -12.43 -0.48 -20.08
N GLU A 142 -11.28 -0.92 -19.56
CA GLU A 142 -10.14 -1.48 -20.34
C GLU A 142 -9.43 -0.51 -21.32
N ASP A 143 -9.91 0.74 -21.44
CA ASP A 143 -9.28 1.82 -22.25
C ASP A 143 -9.42 3.15 -21.49
N ILE A 144 -8.78 3.19 -20.32
CA ILE A 144 -8.81 4.33 -19.40
C ILE A 144 -7.93 5.45 -19.95
N ASN A 145 -8.44 6.68 -19.91
CA ASN A 145 -7.68 7.88 -20.19
C ASN A 145 -6.61 8.08 -19.11
N THR A 146 -5.39 7.65 -19.44
CA THR A 146 -4.24 7.67 -18.53
C THR A 146 -3.79 9.09 -18.19
N GLU A 147 -3.93 10.04 -19.12
CA GLU A 147 -3.57 11.45 -18.85
C GLU A 147 -4.48 12.06 -17.79
N VAL A 148 -5.79 11.80 -17.89
CA VAL A 148 -6.75 12.25 -16.86
C VAL A 148 -6.51 11.53 -15.54
N LEU A 149 -6.21 10.22 -15.57
CA LEU A 149 -5.89 9.48 -14.35
C LEU A 149 -4.65 10.04 -13.63
N ILE A 150 -3.61 10.42 -14.38
CA ILE A 150 -2.40 11.05 -13.82
C ILE A 150 -2.72 12.42 -13.24
N ASP A 151 -3.53 13.23 -13.94
CA ASP A 151 -3.94 14.56 -13.48
C ASP A 151 -4.76 14.50 -12.18
N LEU A 152 -5.58 13.46 -12.00
CA LEU A 152 -6.31 13.21 -10.75
C LEU A 152 -5.40 12.85 -9.57
N SER A 153 -4.20 12.33 -9.84
CA SER A 153 -3.21 11.89 -8.84
C SER A 153 -3.83 11.08 -7.69
N PRO A 154 -4.57 9.98 -7.96
CA PRO A 154 -5.24 9.22 -6.92
C PRO A 154 -4.25 8.48 -6.01
N ASP A 155 -4.55 8.37 -4.72
CA ASP A 155 -3.76 7.59 -3.77
C ASP A 155 -3.82 6.09 -4.10
N VAL A 156 -4.98 5.63 -4.61
CA VAL A 156 -5.22 4.23 -4.96
C VAL A 156 -6.06 4.10 -6.22
N VAL A 157 -5.69 3.16 -7.09
CA VAL A 157 -6.52 2.69 -8.21
C VAL A 157 -6.93 1.24 -7.93
N VAL A 158 -8.24 1.00 -7.79
CA VAL A 158 -8.80 -0.34 -7.54
C VAL A 158 -9.33 -0.92 -8.84
N THR A 159 -8.65 -1.94 -9.34
CA THR A 159 -9.03 -2.67 -10.55
C THR A 159 -9.64 -4.04 -10.23
N PHE A 160 -10.14 -4.72 -11.25
CA PHE A 160 -10.62 -6.11 -11.19
C PHE A 160 -9.81 -6.96 -12.17
N ALA A 161 -9.55 -8.22 -11.83
CA ALA A 161 -8.90 -9.17 -12.74
C ALA A 161 -9.95 -10.09 -13.34
N VAL A 162 -9.89 -10.32 -14.65
CA VAL A 162 -10.76 -11.30 -15.32
C VAL A 162 -10.09 -12.68 -15.35
N GLU A 163 -8.78 -12.76 -15.61
CA GLU A 163 -7.98 -14.02 -15.60
C GLU A 163 -6.48 -13.77 -15.31
N GLY A 164 -6.14 -13.03 -14.24
CA GLY A 164 -4.75 -12.79 -13.84
C GLY A 164 -3.93 -11.86 -14.75
N GLY A 165 -4.56 -11.29 -15.78
CA GLY A 165 -3.98 -10.21 -16.60
C GLY A 165 -4.55 -8.86 -16.19
N ASN A 166 -3.67 -7.99 -15.69
CA ASN A 166 -3.75 -6.53 -15.69
C ASN A 166 -2.33 -5.98 -15.67
#